data_AF-A0A177E656-F1
#
_entry.id   AF-A0A177E656-F1
#
_cell.length_a   1.000
_cell.length_b   1.000
_cell.length_c   1.000
_cell.angle_alpha   90.00
_cell.angle_beta   90.00
_cell.angle_gamma   90.00
#
_symmetry.space_group_name_H-M   'P 1'
#
loop_
_entity.id
_entity.type
_entity.pdbx_description
1 polymer ?
#
loop_
_entity_poly.entity_id
_entity_poly.type
_entity_poly.pdbx_seq_one_letter_code
_entity_poly.pdbx_strand_id
1 'polypeptide(L)'
;MTWPTFTLKEKIYLFLGVLLCILFSIRYYPENLEKTIYESFRWIFSFFFYSGVMTYMFSGICRKFLKQPFTLKSGIKMVVWLAVLSAIAQSLHETFKIHNP
;
A
#
# COMPACT_ATOMS: atom_id res chain seq x y z
N MET A 1 -18.96 -2.40 15.03
CA MET A 1 -18.09 -1.34 14.46
C MET A 1 -18.87 -0.65 13.35
N THR A 2 -19.15 0.65 13.47
CA THR A 2 -19.73 1.43 12.38
C THR A 2 -18.63 1.73 11.36
N TRP A 3 -18.88 1.41 10.09
CA TRP A 3 -17.95 1.72 9.01
C TRP A 3 -17.81 3.24 8.84
N PRO A 4 -16.59 3.79 8.72
CA PRO A 4 -16.39 5.22 8.55
C PRO A 4 -16.97 5.68 7.22
N THR A 5 -17.70 6.79 7.26
CA THR A 5 -18.19 7.45 6.05
C THR A 5 -17.07 8.29 5.43
N PHE A 6 -16.78 8.00 4.16
CA PHE A 6 -15.84 8.76 3.34
C PHE A 6 -16.60 9.71 2.42
N THR A 7 -16.09 10.93 2.30
CA THR A 7 -16.58 11.90 1.31
C THR A 7 -16.23 11.42 -0.10
N LEU A 8 -16.91 11.93 -1.14
CA LEU A 8 -16.62 11.58 -2.53
C LEU A 8 -15.16 11.84 -2.89
N LYS A 9 -14.61 12.99 -2.48
CA LYS A 9 -13.19 13.34 -2.69
C LYS A 9 -12.26 12.30 -2.06
N GLU A 10 -12.53 11.89 -0.83
CA GLU A 10 -11.71 10.88 -0.15
C GLU A 10 -11.77 9.52 -0.84
N LYS A 11 -12.95 9.12 -1.33
CA LYS A 11 -13.08 7.88 -2.12
C LYS A 11 -12.25 7.94 -3.40
N ILE A 12 -12.27 9.07 -4.11
CA ILE A 12 -11.45 9.30 -5.30
C ILE A 12 -9.96 9.17 -4.96
N TYR A 13 -9.49 9.81 -3.88
CA TYR A 13 -8.08 9.71 -3.49
C TYR A 13 -7.66 8.30 -3.07
N LEU A 14 -8.51 7.58 -2.32
CA LEU A 14 -8.23 6.20 -1.94
C LEU A 14 -8.19 5.29 -3.16
N PHE A 15 -9.14 5.46 -4.08
CA PHE A 15 -9.16 4.71 -5.34
C PHE A 15 -7.91 5.01 -6.19
N LEU A 16 -7.53 6.29 -6.30
CA LEU A 16 -6.31 6.70 -6.99
C LEU A 16 -5.07 6.06 -6.34
N GLY A 17 -4.99 6.04 -5.01
CA GLY A 17 -3.91 5.38 -4.29
C GLY A 17 -3.83 3.88 -4.56
N VAL A 18 -4.96 3.18 -4.56
CA VAL A 18 -5.01 1.75 -4.94
C VAL A 18 -4.55 1.56 -6.38
N LEU A 19 -5.00 2.40 -7.30
CA LEU A 19 -4.63 2.33 -8.71
C LEU A 19 -3.14 2.59 -8.94
N LEU A 20 -2.55 3.58 -8.24
CA LEU A 20 -1.11 3.82 -8.25
C LEU A 20 -0.34 2.63 -7.70
N CYS A 21 -0.79 2.05 -6.59
CA CYS A 21 -0.17 0.87 -5.99
C CYS A 21 -0.14 -0.29 -6.99
N ILE A 22 -1.24 -0.54 -7.70
CA ILE A 22 -1.31 -1.57 -8.75
C ILE A 22 -0.30 -1.26 -9.86
N LEU A 23 -0.29 -0.03 -10.40
CA LEU A 23 0.61 0.36 -11.49
C LEU A 23 2.09 0.15 -11.15
N PHE A 24 2.53 0.55 -9.95
CA PHE A 24 3.93 0.37 -9.53
C PHE A 24 4.27 -1.08 -9.12
N SER A 25 3.26 -1.90 -8.85
CA SER A 25 3.44 -3.30 -8.44
C SER A 25 3.41 -4.27 -9.62
N ILE A 26 3.00 -3.84 -10.82
CA ILE A 26 2.99 -4.70 -12.00
C ILE A 26 4.43 -5.13 -12.33
N ARG A 27 4.62 -6.44 -12.47
CA ARG A 27 5.89 -7.09 -12.83
C ARG A 27 5.73 -7.80 -14.17
N TYR A 28 6.29 -7.23 -15.23
CA TYR A 28 6.12 -7.77 -16.57
C TYR A 28 7.18 -8.83 -16.89
N TYR A 29 6.73 -10.08 -17.10
CA TYR A 29 7.54 -11.18 -17.62
C TYR A 29 7.02 -11.58 -19.01
N PRO A 30 7.68 -11.15 -20.09
CA PRO A 30 7.16 -11.31 -21.46
C PRO A 30 6.96 -12.77 -21.86
N GLU A 31 7.80 -13.68 -21.35
CA GLU A 31 7.75 -15.10 -21.68
C GLU A 31 6.67 -15.87 -20.90
N ASN A 32 6.08 -15.27 -19.85
CA ASN A 32 5.16 -15.99 -18.99
C ASN A 32 4.11 -15.06 -18.34
N LEU A 33 2.95 -14.97 -18.99
CA LEU A 33 1.79 -14.17 -18.55
C LEU A 33 1.23 -14.65 -17.20
N GLU A 34 1.18 -15.96 -16.96
CA GLU A 34 0.70 -16.49 -15.68
C GLU A 34 1.59 -16.05 -14.52
N LYS A 35 2.92 -16.12 -14.72
CA LYS A 35 3.90 -15.64 -13.75
C LYS A 35 3.77 -14.14 -13.50
N THR A 36 3.53 -13.35 -14.54
CA THR A 36 3.28 -11.90 -14.44
C THR A 36 2.10 -11.59 -13.53
N ILE A 37 0.97 -12.27 -13.72
CA ILE A 37 -0.23 -12.07 -12.93
C ILE A 37 0.01 -12.48 -11.47
N TYR A 38 0.59 -13.68 -11.26
CA TYR A 38 0.85 -14.21 -9.92
C TYR A 38 1.79 -13.30 -9.13
N GLU A 39 2.93 -12.92 -9.73
CA GLU A 39 3.91 -12.06 -9.08
C GLU A 39 3.35 -10.67 -8.78
N SER A 40 2.67 -10.05 -9.75
CA SER A 40 2.05 -8.74 -9.54
C SER A 40 1.03 -8.79 -8.40
N PHE A 41 0.16 -9.80 -8.37
CA PHE A 41 -0.82 -9.98 -7.31
C PHE A 41 -0.15 -10.21 -5.95
N ARG A 42 0.89 -11.05 -5.91
CA ARG A 42 1.68 -11.33 -4.70
C ARG A 42 2.27 -10.05 -4.11
N TRP A 43 2.86 -9.19 -4.95
CA TRP A 43 3.43 -7.92 -4.50
C TRP A 43 2.38 -6.93 -4.01
N ILE A 44 1.29 -6.75 -4.77
CA ILE A 44 0.17 -5.89 -4.36
C ILE A 44 -0.33 -6.30 -2.97
N PHE A 45 -0.63 -7.58 -2.79
CA PHE A 45 -1.13 -8.09 -1.53
C PHE A 45 -0.13 -7.92 -0.39
N SER A 46 1.16 -8.17 -0.66
CA SER A 46 2.24 -7.98 0.31
C SER A 46 2.34 -6.53 0.79
N PHE A 47 2.23 -5.55 -0.12
CA PHE A 47 2.28 -4.13 0.26
C PHE A 47 1.09 -3.70 1.10
N PHE A 48 -0.12 -4.13 0.75
CA PHE A 48 -1.31 -3.84 1.56
C PHE A 48 -1.25 -4.52 2.93
N PHE A 49 -0.80 -5.77 3.00
CA PHE A 49 -0.67 -6.49 4.26
C PHE A 49 0.38 -5.86 5.17
N TYR A 50 1.57 -5.60 4.65
CA TYR A 50 2.65 -4.91 5.37
C TYR A 50 2.19 -3.54 5.88
N SER A 51 1.50 -2.77 5.04
CA SER A 51 0.99 -1.45 5.40
C SER A 51 -0.12 -1.49 6.45
N GLY A 52 -0.97 -2.52 6.39
CA GLY A 52 -1.96 -2.83 7.41
C GLY A 52 -1.32 -3.06 8.78
N VAL A 53 -0.33 -3.96 8.83
CA VAL A 53 0.41 -4.29 10.06
C VAL A 53 1.14 -3.06 10.60
N MET A 54 1.83 -2.30 9.74
CA MET A 54 2.55 -1.09 10.14
C MET A 54 1.61 -0.02 10.69
N THR A 55 0.44 0.17 10.05
CA THR A 55 -0.57 1.11 10.54
C THR A 55 -1.14 0.67 11.89
N TYR A 56 -1.36 -0.64 12.09
CA TYR A 56 -1.80 -1.19 13.38
C TYR A 56 -0.76 -0.93 14.47
N MET A 57 0.51 -1.23 14.21
CA MET A 57 1.61 -0.94 15.15
C MET A 57 1.70 0.55 15.47
N PHE A 58 1.64 1.40 14.45
CA PHE A 58 1.68 2.85 14.62
C PHE A 58 0.50 3.36 15.46
N SER A 59 -0.70 2.82 15.25
CA SER A 59 -1.87 3.17 16.05
C SER A 59 -1.69 2.84 17.54
N GLY A 60 -1.04 1.70 17.84
CA GLY A 60 -0.70 1.30 19.20
C GLY A 60 0.33 2.24 19.84
N ILE A 61 1.34 2.65 19.07
CA ILE A 61 2.37 3.62 19.50
C ILE A 61 1.71 4.98 19.78
N CYS A 62 0.91 5.53 18.86
CA CYS A 62 0.22 6.80 19.05
C CYS A 62 -0.69 6.78 20.28
N ARG A 63 -1.43 5.69 20.51
CA ARG A 63 -2.29 5.55 21.68
C ARG A 63 -1.48 5.53 22.98
N LYS A 64 -0.34 4.84 23.00
CA LYS A 64 0.51 4.69 24.20
C LYS A 64 1.28 5.96 24.54
N PHE A 65 1.88 6.62 23.55
CA PHE A 65 2.77 7.75 23.76
C PHE A 65 2.08 9.10 23.62
N LEU A 66 1.24 9.28 22.58
CA LEU A 66 0.60 10.56 22.28
C LEU A 66 -0.77 10.71 22.94
N LYS A 67 -1.32 9.63 23.51
CA LYS A 67 -2.68 9.57 24.08
C LYS A 67 -3.78 10.05 23.11
N GLN A 68 -3.49 10.05 21.80
CA GLN A 68 -4.42 10.50 20.77
C GLN A 68 -5.23 9.32 20.21
N PRO A 69 -6.55 9.49 20.01
CA PRO A 69 -7.38 8.46 19.39
C PRO A 69 -7.07 8.36 17.90
N PHE A 70 -6.58 7.18 17.48
CA PHE A 70 -6.36 6.90 16.06
C PHE A 70 -7.64 6.36 15.43
N THR A 71 -8.28 7.16 14.59
CA THR A 71 -9.55 6.77 13.97
C THR A 71 -9.34 5.72 12.87
N LEU A 72 -10.29 4.80 12.71
CA LEU A 72 -10.27 3.80 11.63
C LEU A 72 -10.14 4.46 10.25
N LYS A 73 -10.77 5.64 10.09
CA LYS A 73 -10.71 6.45 8.87
C LYS A 73 -9.28 6.87 8.53
N SER A 74 -8.54 7.37 9.52
CA SER A 74 -7.12 7.73 9.35
C SER A 74 -6.26 6.51 9.08
N GLY A 75 -6.55 5.37 9.71
CA GLY A 75 -5.85 4.12 9.47
C GLY A 75 -6.00 3.62 8.04
N ILE A 76 -7.22 3.58 7.49
CA ILE A 76 -7.45 3.16 6.09
C ILE A 76 -6.67 4.05 5.12
N LYS A 77 -6.68 5.39 5.34
CA LYS A 77 -5.87 6.31 4.53
C LYS A 77 -4.38 6.01 4.62
N MET A 78 -3.89 5.76 5.83
CA MET A 78 -2.49 5.46 6.07
C MET A 78 -2.06 4.15 5.40
N VAL A 79 -2.88 3.10 5.48
CA VAL A 79 -2.62 1.80 4.81
C VAL A 79 -2.46 1.99 3.30
N VAL A 80 -3.39 2.70 2.66
CA VAL A 80 -3.34 2.90 1.20
C VAL A 80 -2.09 3.68 0.80
N TRP A 81 -1.79 4.78 1.48
CA TRP A 81 -0.63 5.61 1.12
C TRP A 81 0.70 4.94 1.47
N LEU A 82 0.78 4.18 2.56
CA LEU A 82 1.99 3.41 2.89
C LEU A 82 2.21 2.27 1.88
N ALA A 83 1.14 1.67 1.36
CA ALA A 83 1.23 0.64 0.33
C ALA A 83 1.76 1.25 -0.99
N VAL A 84 1.28 2.44 -1.36
CA VAL A 84 1.81 3.20 -2.51
C VAL A 84 3.29 3.50 -2.34
N LEU A 85 3.71 3.99 -1.17
CA LEU A 85 5.13 4.27 -0.90
C LEU A 85 5.99 3.00 -0.99
N SER A 86 5.48 1.88 -0.46
CA SER A 86 6.16 0.58 -0.53
C SER A 86 6.31 0.10 -1.98
N ALA A 87 5.26 0.24 -2.79
CA ALA A 87 5.27 -0.12 -4.21
C ALA A 87 6.27 0.74 -4.99
N ILE A 88 6.31 2.06 -4.75
CA ILE A 88 7.28 2.97 -5.38
C ILE A 88 8.70 2.60 -4.97
N ALA A 89 8.95 2.39 -3.68
CA ALA A 89 10.28 2.03 -3.16
C ALA A 89 10.79 0.72 -3.79
N GLN A 90 9.92 -0.30 -3.88
CA GLN A 90 10.30 -1.56 -4.53
C GLN A 90 10.51 -1.37 -6.04
N SER A 91 9.68 -0.58 -6.73
CA SER A 91 9.87 -0.30 -8.16
C SER A 91 11.21 0.39 -8.43
N LEU A 92 11.60 1.36 -7.59
CA LEU A 92 12.91 2.00 -7.66
C LEU A 92 14.03 0.99 -7.39
N HIS A 93 13.89 0.14 -6.37
CA HIS A 93 14.88 -0.88 -6.05
C HIS A 93 15.17 -1.82 -7.22
N GLU A 94 14.13 -2.32 -7.91
CA GLU A 94 14.33 -3.15 -9.11
C GLU A 94 15.04 -2.37 -10.22
N THR A 95 14.68 -1.10 -10.44
CA THR A 95 15.30 -0.26 -11.47
C THR A 95 16.78 -0.06 -11.19
N PHE A 96 17.15 0.22 -9.94
CA PHE A 96 18.55 0.38 -9.53
C PHE A 96 19.34 -0.92 -9.63
N LYS A 97 18.75 -2.05 -9.25
CA LYS A 97 19.36 -3.37 -9.35
C LYS A 97 19.67 -3.74 -10.81
N ILE A 98 18.84 -3.35 -11.76
CA ILE A 98 19.09 -3.56 -13.19
C ILE A 98 20.27 -2.71 -13.68
N HIS A 99 20.46 -1.50 -13.11
CA HIS A 99 21.49 -0.55 -13.57
C HIS A 99 22.87 -0.75 -12.90
N ASN A 100 22.92 -1.37 -11.72
CA ASN A 100 24.15 -1.75 -11.01
C ASN A 100 24.05 -3.23 -10.58
N PRO A 101 24.37 -4.18 -11.49
CA PRO A 101 24.26 -5.62 -11.22
C PRO A 101 25.25 -6.13 -10.17
#